data_AF-A0A1J0VZI4-F1
#
_entry.id   AF-A0A1J0VZI4-F1
#
_cell.length_a   1.000
_cell.length_b   1.000
_cell.length_c   1.000
_cell.angle_alpha   90.00
_cell.angle_beta   90.00
_cell.angle_gamma   90.00
#
_symmetry.space_group_name_H-M   'P 1'
#
loop_
_entity.id
_entity.type
_entity.pdbx_description
1 polymer ?
#
loop_
_entity_poly.entity_id
_entity_poly.type
_entity_poly.pdbx_seq_one_letter_code
_entity_poly.pdbx_strand_id
1 'polypeptide(L)'
;MTTTVQEEDTVTAGSIRAPWRIGTRGSLLALTQAGTIRDALIAVGQPAELVVIKTPGDLAPTAPVQTIGVGVFTSALRDELALGGIDIAVHSYKDLPTAQDPRFTIAAIPPREDPRDALVARDGLVLGELPAGAKVGTSAPRRAAQLRALGLGLDIVPLRGNIDSRLRKVSEGELDAIVIARAGLSRIGRTAEITESLEPVQMLPAPSQGALAVECRSDDPQLIEVLSGLDDAATRAAVLAERSLLGELEAGCTAPIGAIAEVVESIDEDGRIFEELSLRACAAAIDGSDTLRASIVGAPEDAAELGRTLARELLDLGARALLSAADEPEPEDGSPTQAVNAPAQDFTNTSPMENNR
;
A
#
# COMPACT_ATOMS: atom_id res chain seq x y z
N MET A 1 9.50 -41.36 68.32
CA MET A 1 9.96 -41.42 66.93
C MET A 1 8.88 -42.02 66.06
N THR A 2 7.96 -41.22 65.52
CA THR A 2 7.36 -41.43 64.19
C THR A 2 6.65 -40.12 63.84
N THR A 3 7.27 -39.34 62.97
CA THR A 3 6.70 -38.10 62.43
C THR A 3 5.91 -38.48 61.19
N THR A 4 4.61 -38.23 61.21
CA THR A 4 3.74 -38.36 60.03
C THR A 4 3.99 -37.17 59.12
N VAL A 5 4.51 -37.42 57.93
CA VAL A 5 4.64 -36.45 56.85
C VAL A 5 3.30 -36.45 56.09
N GLN A 6 2.60 -35.32 56.09
CA GLN A 6 1.52 -35.06 55.14
C GLN A 6 2.17 -34.52 53.86
N GLU A 7 2.04 -35.26 52.76
CA GLU A 7 2.31 -34.76 51.42
C GLU A 7 1.21 -33.74 51.05
N GLU A 8 1.62 -32.48 50.88
CA GLU A 8 0.81 -31.46 50.22
C GLU A 8 0.99 -31.58 48.71
N ASP A 9 -0.03 -32.13 48.04
CA ASP A 9 -0.20 -32.04 46.60
C ASP A 9 -0.40 -30.57 46.20
N THR A 10 0.69 -29.93 45.78
CA THR A 10 0.65 -28.60 45.15
C THR A 10 0.32 -28.76 43.68
N VAL A 11 -0.98 -28.76 43.37
CA VAL A 11 -1.48 -28.55 42.00
C VAL A 11 -1.04 -27.14 41.57
N THR A 12 -0.02 -27.08 40.71
CA THR A 12 0.39 -25.84 40.05
C THR A 12 -0.70 -25.45 39.05
N ALA A 13 -1.56 -24.51 39.45
CA ALA A 13 -2.48 -23.86 38.53
C ALA A 13 -1.64 -23.14 37.45
N GLY A 14 -1.60 -23.70 36.24
CA GLY A 14 -0.92 -23.08 35.11
C GLY A 14 -1.47 -21.67 34.90
N SER A 15 -0.59 -20.66 35.00
CA SER A 15 -0.94 -19.27 34.68
C SER A 15 -1.41 -19.22 33.23
N ILE A 16 -2.71 -19.05 33.03
CA ILE A 16 -3.28 -18.84 31.70
C ILE A 16 -2.80 -17.46 31.26
N ARG A 17 -1.87 -17.43 30.30
CA ARG A 17 -1.40 -16.18 29.69
C ARG A 17 -2.60 -15.42 29.13
N ALA A 18 -2.74 -14.15 29.49
CA ALA A 18 -3.77 -13.28 28.90
C ALA A 18 -3.62 -13.28 27.37
N PRO A 19 -4.73 -13.20 26.61
CA PRO A 19 -4.66 -13.21 25.16
C PRO A 19 -3.96 -11.97 24.62
N TRP A 20 -3.19 -12.16 23.55
CA TRP A 20 -2.61 -11.06 22.78
C TRP A 20 -3.69 -10.24 22.11
N ARG A 21 -3.66 -8.92 22.29
CA ARG A 21 -4.64 -8.00 21.73
C ARG A 21 -4.19 -7.52 20.35
N ILE A 22 -4.90 -7.96 19.31
CA ILE A 22 -4.61 -7.60 17.93
C ILE A 22 -5.51 -6.43 17.52
N GLY A 23 -4.93 -5.26 17.35
CA GLY A 23 -5.61 -4.08 16.84
C GLY A 23 -5.96 -4.19 15.37
N THR A 24 -7.20 -3.84 15.05
CA THR A 24 -7.70 -3.81 13.67
C THR A 24 -8.72 -2.71 13.46
N ARG A 25 -8.90 -2.30 12.20
CA ARG A 25 -10.03 -1.47 11.79
C ARG A 25 -11.31 -2.30 11.72
N GLY A 26 -12.45 -1.61 11.72
CA GLY A 26 -13.78 -2.25 11.67
C GLY A 26 -14.27 -2.66 10.27
N SER A 27 -13.49 -2.46 9.21
CA SER A 27 -13.89 -2.90 7.87
C SER A 27 -13.78 -4.42 7.74
N LEU A 28 -14.65 -5.05 6.92
CA LEU A 28 -14.64 -6.49 6.70
C LEU A 28 -13.25 -7.01 6.33
N LEU A 29 -12.58 -6.36 5.38
CA LEU A 29 -11.22 -6.75 4.98
C LEU A 29 -10.21 -6.69 6.13
N ALA A 30 -10.23 -5.60 6.91
CA ALA A 30 -9.29 -5.44 8.03
C ALA A 30 -9.53 -6.50 9.13
N LEU A 31 -10.80 -6.74 9.48
CA LEU A 31 -11.20 -7.79 10.41
C LEU A 31 -10.76 -9.17 9.92
N THR A 32 -10.91 -9.47 8.63
CA THR A 32 -10.44 -10.74 8.07
C THR A 32 -8.93 -10.87 8.13
N GLN A 33 -8.18 -9.82 7.78
CA GLN A 33 -6.72 -9.82 7.83
C GLN A 33 -6.20 -10.05 9.26
N ALA A 34 -6.73 -9.32 10.24
CA ALA A 34 -6.37 -9.50 11.64
C ALA A 34 -6.82 -10.87 12.19
N GLY A 35 -7.99 -11.34 11.76
CA GLY A 35 -8.50 -12.67 12.08
C GLY A 35 -7.56 -13.79 11.61
N THR A 36 -6.99 -13.69 10.41
CA THR A 36 -5.98 -14.65 9.92
C THR A 36 -4.78 -14.74 10.86
N ILE A 37 -4.27 -13.61 11.35
CA ILE A 37 -3.12 -13.59 12.28
C ILE A 37 -3.51 -14.15 13.65
N ARG A 38 -4.70 -13.78 14.16
CA ARG A 38 -5.25 -14.34 15.40
C ARG A 38 -5.33 -15.86 15.33
N ASP A 39 -5.91 -16.39 14.27
CA ASP A 39 -6.14 -17.82 14.12
C ASP A 39 -4.81 -18.58 13.98
N ALA A 40 -3.82 -17.99 13.30
CA ALA A 40 -2.46 -18.53 13.23
C ALA A 40 -1.76 -18.57 14.60
N LEU A 41 -1.91 -17.53 15.43
CA LEU A 41 -1.39 -17.51 16.80
C LEU A 41 -2.05 -18.56 17.69
N ILE A 42 -3.38 -18.67 17.63
CA ILE A 42 -4.14 -19.67 18.39
C ILE A 42 -3.69 -21.08 17.99
N ALA A 43 -3.46 -21.34 16.70
CA ALA A 43 -3.02 -22.64 16.21
C ALA A 43 -1.67 -23.08 16.78
N VAL A 44 -0.79 -22.14 17.14
CA VAL A 44 0.51 -22.42 17.79
C VAL A 44 0.47 -22.27 19.32
N GLY A 45 -0.73 -22.27 19.91
CA GLY A 45 -0.92 -22.25 21.36
C GLY A 45 -0.75 -20.87 22.00
N GLN A 46 -0.81 -19.78 21.22
CA GLN A 46 -0.76 -18.41 21.73
C GLN A 46 -2.19 -17.83 21.74
N PRO A 47 -2.82 -17.64 22.91
CA PRO A 47 -4.15 -17.05 22.98
C PRO A 47 -4.12 -15.63 22.39
N ALA A 48 -5.10 -15.28 21.55
CA ALA A 48 -5.19 -13.98 20.90
C ALA A 48 -6.64 -13.55 20.67
N GLU A 49 -6.90 -12.25 20.68
CA GLU A 49 -8.21 -11.65 20.46
C GLU A 49 -8.12 -10.40 19.58
N LEU A 50 -9.25 -10.02 18.94
CA LEU A 50 -9.31 -8.83 18.09
C LEU A 50 -9.84 -7.63 18.89
N VAL A 51 -9.15 -6.49 18.77
CA VAL A 51 -9.57 -5.20 19.33
C VAL A 51 -9.84 -4.24 18.18
N VAL A 52 -11.11 -3.85 18.02
CA VAL A 52 -11.51 -2.92 16.96
C VAL A 52 -11.19 -1.49 17.39
N ILE A 53 -10.25 -0.85 16.69
CA ILE A 53 -9.87 0.54 16.90
C ILE A 53 -10.69 1.41 15.94
N LYS A 54 -11.46 2.34 16.52
CA LYS A 54 -12.23 3.31 15.72
C LYS A 54 -11.28 4.39 15.22
N THR A 55 -11.12 4.49 13.90
CA THR A 55 -10.30 5.55 13.30
C THR A 55 -11.18 6.76 12.92
N PRO A 56 -10.64 8.00 12.90
CA PRO A 56 -11.37 9.18 12.42
C PRO A 56 -11.89 9.01 10.98
N GLY A 57 -11.18 8.27 10.13
CA GLY A 57 -11.60 7.95 8.77
C GLY A 57 -12.81 7.01 8.67
N ASP A 58 -13.14 6.29 9.75
CA ASP A 58 -14.37 5.50 9.85
C ASP A 58 -15.56 6.35 10.37
N LEU A 59 -15.29 7.53 10.95
CA LEU A 59 -16.30 8.46 11.49
C LEU A 59 -16.72 9.56 10.49
N ALA A 60 -15.96 9.78 9.40
CA ALA A 60 -16.26 10.81 8.39
C ALA A 60 -16.08 10.30 6.94
N PRO A 61 -17.10 9.63 6.35
CA PRO A 61 -17.04 9.11 4.97
C PRO A 61 -16.90 10.18 3.87
N THR A 62 -17.17 11.44 4.19
CA THR A 62 -17.32 12.56 3.24
C THR A 62 -16.19 13.59 3.28
N ALA A 63 -15.19 13.46 4.17
CA ALA A 63 -14.08 14.40 4.24
C ALA A 63 -13.04 14.16 3.12
N PRO A 64 -12.47 15.21 2.49
CA PRO A 64 -11.48 15.06 1.42
C PRO A 64 -10.18 14.40 1.92
N VAL A 65 -9.94 13.14 1.51
CA VAL A 65 -8.68 12.42 1.80
C VAL A 65 -7.42 13.10 1.21
N GLN A 66 -7.55 14.09 0.32
CA GLN A 66 -6.44 14.93 -0.14
C GLN A 66 -5.75 15.67 1.03
N THR A 67 -6.47 15.91 2.13
CA THR A 67 -5.92 16.51 3.36
C THR A 67 -5.49 15.45 4.40
N ILE A 68 -5.75 14.17 4.14
CA ILE A 68 -5.63 13.08 5.13
C ILE A 68 -4.40 12.20 4.86
N GLY A 69 -3.77 12.26 3.69
CA GLY A 69 -2.48 11.61 3.43
C GLY A 69 -2.47 10.08 3.55
N VAL A 70 -1.40 9.47 3.04
CA VAL A 70 -1.08 8.06 3.32
C VAL A 70 -0.54 7.99 4.74
N GLY A 71 -1.15 7.17 5.60
CA GLY A 71 -0.69 6.97 6.98
C GLY A 71 -1.71 7.28 8.08
N VAL A 72 -2.85 7.94 7.81
CA VAL A 72 -3.85 8.22 8.88
C VAL A 72 -4.54 6.97 9.42
N PHE A 73 -4.68 5.93 8.60
CA PHE A 73 -5.18 4.64 9.09
C PHE A 73 -4.12 3.89 9.91
N THR A 74 -2.86 4.11 9.59
CA THR A 74 -1.70 3.52 10.27
C THR A 74 -1.43 4.18 11.61
N SER A 75 -1.61 5.51 11.69
CA SER A 75 -1.31 6.28 12.90
C SER A 75 -2.19 5.87 14.08
N ALA A 76 -3.50 5.66 13.89
CA ALA A 76 -4.40 5.28 14.98
C ALA A 76 -4.04 3.91 15.62
N LEU A 77 -3.66 2.93 14.81
CA LEU A 77 -3.20 1.63 15.33
C LEU A 77 -1.85 1.76 16.04
N ARG A 78 -0.92 2.54 15.47
CA ARG A 78 0.39 2.80 16.09
C ARG A 78 0.27 3.57 17.40
N ASP A 79 -0.66 4.50 17.51
CA ASP A 79 -0.93 5.25 18.74
C ASP A 79 -1.41 4.29 19.86
N GLU A 80 -2.37 3.41 19.54
CA GLU A 80 -2.84 2.37 20.49
C GLU A 80 -1.74 1.37 20.85
N LEU A 81 -0.89 1.01 19.89
CA LEU A 81 0.25 0.11 20.12
C LEU A 81 1.28 0.74 21.05
N ALA A 82 1.58 2.03 20.87
CA ALA A 82 2.47 2.81 21.73
C ALA A 82 1.90 3.04 23.13
N LEU A 83 0.59 3.26 23.26
CA LEU A 83 -0.11 3.41 24.54
C LEU A 83 -0.33 2.08 25.26
N GLY A 84 -0.06 0.94 24.62
CA GLY A 84 -0.30 -0.39 25.17
C GLY A 84 -1.78 -0.77 25.22
N GLY A 85 -2.64 -0.11 24.46
CA GLY A 85 -4.05 -0.48 24.26
C GLY A 85 -4.19 -1.78 23.45
N ILE A 86 -3.22 -2.04 22.59
CA ILE A 86 -3.04 -3.29 21.83
C ILE A 86 -1.58 -3.78 21.93
N ASP A 87 -1.37 -5.04 21.59
CA ASP A 87 -0.04 -5.68 21.59
C ASP A 87 0.50 -5.85 20.16
N ILE A 88 -0.41 -6.09 19.21
CA ILE A 88 -0.11 -6.37 17.81
C ILE A 88 -0.99 -5.49 16.93
N ALA A 89 -0.44 -4.95 15.84
CA ALA A 89 -1.20 -4.31 14.77
C ALA A 89 -0.99 -5.07 13.45
N VAL A 90 -2.07 -5.28 12.69
CA VAL A 90 -2.03 -5.97 11.39
C VAL A 90 -2.39 -5.00 10.29
N HIS A 91 -1.51 -4.89 9.30
CA HIS A 91 -1.63 -3.94 8.20
C HIS A 91 -1.58 -4.65 6.85
N SER A 92 -2.28 -4.10 5.85
CA SER A 92 -1.90 -4.33 4.46
C SER A 92 -0.57 -3.61 4.24
N TYR A 93 0.49 -4.34 3.86
CA TYR A 93 1.84 -3.78 3.95
C TYR A 93 2.07 -2.63 2.95
N LYS A 94 1.40 -2.67 1.79
CA LYS A 94 1.42 -1.55 0.83
C LYS A 94 0.91 -0.21 1.38
N ASP A 95 0.19 -0.21 2.50
CA ASP A 95 -0.35 1.01 3.13
C ASP A 95 0.59 1.57 4.21
N LEU A 96 1.70 0.88 4.52
CA LEU A 96 2.69 1.35 5.48
C LEU A 96 3.74 2.26 4.80
N PRO A 97 4.14 3.37 5.46
CA PRO A 97 5.21 4.22 4.95
C PRO A 97 6.51 3.43 4.81
N THR A 98 7.36 3.81 3.87
CA THR A 98 8.69 3.22 3.68
C THR A 98 9.63 3.54 4.85
N ALA A 99 9.53 4.76 5.40
CA ALA A 99 10.25 5.18 6.58
C ALA A 99 9.90 4.32 7.80
N GLN A 100 10.93 3.82 8.48
CA GLN A 100 10.77 3.06 9.72
C GLN A 100 10.46 4.00 10.89
N ASP A 101 9.58 3.55 11.78
CA ASP A 101 9.36 4.19 13.08
C ASP A 101 10.08 3.34 14.13
N PRO A 102 11.12 3.85 14.82
CA PRO A 102 11.95 3.04 15.72
C PRO A 102 11.19 2.47 16.92
N ARG A 103 10.00 3.02 17.24
CA ARG A 103 9.13 2.51 18.31
C ARG A 103 8.52 1.15 17.98
N PHE A 104 8.45 0.81 16.69
CA PHE A 104 7.76 -0.39 16.23
C PHE A 104 8.64 -1.26 15.36
N THR A 105 8.34 -2.56 15.38
CA THR A 105 9.03 -3.58 14.61
C THR A 105 8.00 -4.37 13.81
N ILE A 106 8.26 -4.57 12.52
CA ILE A 106 7.51 -5.54 11.70
C ILE A 106 8.07 -6.93 12.02
N ALA A 107 7.50 -7.56 13.05
CA ALA A 107 7.97 -8.82 13.60
C ALA A 107 7.72 -10.00 12.65
N ALA A 108 6.67 -9.94 11.83
CA ALA A 108 6.40 -10.97 10.84
C ALA A 108 5.75 -10.42 9.56
N ILE A 109 6.09 -11.07 8.45
CA ILE A 109 5.49 -10.91 7.13
C ILE A 109 5.05 -12.32 6.69
N PRO A 110 3.77 -12.69 6.93
CA PRO A 110 3.28 -14.02 6.59
C PRO A 110 3.21 -14.24 5.08
N PRO A 111 2.96 -15.49 4.62
CA PRO A 111 2.89 -15.83 3.20
C PRO A 111 2.02 -14.85 2.40
N ARG A 112 2.58 -14.35 1.30
CA ARG A 112 1.93 -13.36 0.44
C ARG A 112 0.70 -13.95 -0.25
N GLU A 113 -0.41 -13.22 -0.20
CA GLU A 113 -1.52 -13.47 -1.13
C GLU A 113 -1.19 -12.95 -2.52
N ASP A 114 -1.91 -13.44 -3.54
CA ASP A 114 -1.69 -13.08 -4.94
C ASP A 114 -1.60 -11.56 -5.12
N PRO A 115 -0.43 -11.04 -5.53
CA PRO A 115 -0.15 -9.60 -5.54
C PRO A 115 -0.81 -8.88 -6.72
N ARG A 116 -1.35 -9.60 -7.71
CA ARG A 116 -1.91 -9.00 -8.92
C ARG A 116 -3.06 -8.05 -8.62
N ASP A 117 -3.25 -7.10 -9.53
CA ASP A 117 -4.50 -6.37 -9.59
C ASP A 117 -5.56 -7.23 -10.30
N ALA A 118 -6.81 -7.02 -9.97
CA ALA A 118 -7.96 -7.70 -10.55
C ALA A 118 -8.89 -6.67 -11.19
N LEU A 119 -9.36 -7.00 -12.39
CA LEU A 119 -10.48 -6.35 -13.03
C LEU A 119 -11.79 -6.97 -12.53
N VAL A 120 -12.75 -6.13 -12.21
CA VAL A 120 -14.15 -6.50 -12.07
C VAL A 120 -14.92 -5.65 -13.06
N ALA A 121 -15.36 -6.25 -14.15
CA ALA A 121 -16.09 -5.57 -15.22
C ALA A 121 -17.54 -6.06 -15.33
N ARG A 122 -18.40 -5.23 -15.92
CA ARG A 122 -19.74 -5.65 -16.32
C ARG A 122 -19.66 -6.78 -17.35
N ASP A 123 -20.74 -7.54 -17.45
CA ASP A 123 -20.96 -8.57 -18.48
C ASP A 123 -19.85 -9.65 -18.57
N GLY A 124 -18.99 -9.76 -17.55
CA GLY A 124 -17.87 -10.70 -17.54
C GLY A 124 -16.70 -10.31 -18.44
N LEU A 125 -16.64 -9.07 -18.94
CA LEU A 125 -15.62 -8.63 -19.88
C LEU A 125 -14.21 -8.65 -19.27
N VAL A 126 -13.22 -8.99 -20.10
CA VAL A 126 -11.80 -8.78 -19.78
C VAL A 126 -11.35 -7.38 -20.23
N LEU A 127 -10.19 -6.92 -19.78
CA LEU A 127 -9.68 -5.56 -19.99
C LEU A 127 -9.61 -5.19 -21.47
N GLY A 128 -9.14 -6.12 -22.30
CA GLY A 128 -9.01 -5.92 -23.75
C GLY A 128 -10.35 -5.91 -24.50
N GLU A 129 -11.45 -6.30 -23.86
CA GLU A 129 -12.80 -6.32 -24.46
C GLU A 129 -13.61 -5.06 -24.11
N LEU A 130 -13.12 -4.22 -23.19
CA LEU A 130 -13.77 -2.97 -22.85
C LEU A 130 -13.73 -2.00 -24.05
N PRO A 131 -14.87 -1.42 -24.45
CA PRO A 131 -14.90 -0.47 -25.57
C PRO A 131 -14.18 0.82 -25.20
N ALA A 132 -13.65 1.53 -26.20
CA ALA A 132 -13.14 2.88 -26.01
C ALA A 132 -14.24 3.79 -25.40
N GLY A 133 -13.85 4.60 -24.42
CA GLY A 133 -14.74 5.41 -23.60
C GLY A 133 -15.33 4.68 -22.39
N ALA A 134 -15.01 3.40 -22.16
CA ALA A 134 -15.46 2.67 -20.96
C ALA A 134 -14.94 3.33 -19.68
N LYS A 135 -15.82 3.53 -18.71
CA LYS A 135 -15.56 4.13 -17.40
C LYS A 135 -14.96 3.11 -16.45
N VAL A 136 -13.67 3.27 -16.15
CA VAL A 136 -12.93 2.37 -15.25
C VAL A 136 -12.58 3.09 -13.96
N GLY A 137 -13.09 2.57 -12.84
CA GLY A 137 -12.90 3.18 -11.52
C GLY A 137 -11.60 2.78 -10.83
N THR A 138 -10.74 3.77 -10.55
CA THR A 138 -9.59 3.65 -9.64
C THR A 138 -9.12 5.02 -9.15
N SER A 139 -8.71 5.12 -7.88
CA SER A 139 -8.04 6.30 -7.33
C SER A 139 -6.55 6.09 -7.06
N ALA A 140 -5.97 4.95 -7.47
CA ALA A 140 -4.53 4.71 -7.35
C ALA A 140 -3.81 5.29 -8.58
N PRO A 141 -2.92 6.29 -8.43
CA PRO A 141 -2.18 6.88 -9.55
C PRO A 141 -1.42 5.84 -10.37
N ARG A 142 -0.76 4.88 -9.70
CA ARG A 142 -0.10 3.72 -10.33
C ARG A 142 -1.01 2.96 -11.30
N ARG A 143 -2.26 2.69 -10.92
CA ARG A 143 -3.20 1.95 -11.78
C ARG A 143 -3.67 2.83 -12.92
N ALA A 144 -4.02 4.08 -12.63
CA ALA A 144 -4.49 5.02 -13.64
C ALA A 144 -3.45 5.25 -14.74
N ALA A 145 -2.20 5.52 -14.36
CA ALA A 145 -1.08 5.70 -15.27
C ALA A 145 -0.83 4.47 -16.16
N GLN A 146 -0.74 3.28 -15.56
CA GLN A 146 -0.51 2.05 -16.33
C GLN A 146 -1.69 1.70 -17.25
N LEU A 147 -2.94 1.92 -16.83
CA LEU A 147 -4.11 1.72 -17.69
C LEU A 147 -4.12 2.68 -18.88
N ARG A 148 -3.75 3.95 -18.68
CA ARG A 148 -3.63 4.93 -19.76
C ARG A 148 -2.52 4.54 -20.74
N ALA A 149 -1.38 4.08 -20.23
CA ALA A 149 -0.24 3.64 -21.05
C ALA A 149 -0.55 2.45 -21.96
N LEU A 150 -1.61 1.66 -21.68
CA LEU A 150 -2.06 0.59 -22.58
C LEU A 150 -2.74 1.11 -23.85
N GLY A 151 -3.11 2.40 -23.92
CA GLY A 151 -3.68 3.00 -25.13
C GLY A 151 -5.08 2.48 -25.51
N LEU A 152 -5.81 1.86 -24.57
CA LEU A 152 -7.14 1.27 -24.82
C LEU A 152 -8.28 2.28 -24.92
N GLY A 153 -7.99 3.58 -24.77
CA GLY A 153 -9.00 4.65 -24.85
C GLY A 153 -10.02 4.63 -23.70
N LEU A 154 -9.64 4.17 -22.51
CA LEU A 154 -10.51 4.07 -21.33
C LEU A 154 -10.69 5.43 -20.63
N ASP A 155 -11.89 5.69 -20.10
CA ASP A 155 -12.18 6.83 -19.22
C ASP A 155 -11.89 6.44 -17.76
N ILE A 156 -10.72 6.84 -17.26
CA ILE A 156 -10.29 6.50 -15.89
C ILE A 156 -10.86 7.51 -14.89
N VAL A 157 -11.77 7.05 -14.03
CA VAL A 157 -12.49 7.90 -13.07
C VAL A 157 -12.12 7.59 -11.62
N PRO A 158 -12.09 8.59 -10.72
CA PRO A 158 -11.83 8.37 -9.29
C PRO A 158 -12.85 7.42 -8.65
N LEU A 159 -12.36 6.51 -7.80
CA LEU A 159 -13.18 5.52 -7.10
C LEU A 159 -12.78 5.41 -5.63
N ARG A 160 -13.74 5.64 -4.75
CA ARG A 160 -13.59 5.55 -3.28
C ARG A 160 -14.62 4.61 -2.65
N GLY A 161 -14.49 4.40 -1.34
CA GLY A 161 -15.33 3.50 -0.55
C GLY A 161 -14.66 2.16 -0.27
N ASN A 162 -15.35 1.29 0.47
CA ASN A 162 -14.90 -0.06 0.76
C ASN A 162 -15.10 -0.98 -0.45
N ILE A 163 -14.67 -2.24 -0.36
CA ILE A 163 -14.76 -3.17 -1.50
C ILE A 163 -16.21 -3.33 -1.96
N ASP A 164 -17.16 -3.52 -1.05
CA ASP A 164 -18.57 -3.73 -1.40
C ASP A 164 -19.19 -2.55 -2.12
N SER A 165 -18.95 -1.32 -1.66
CA SER A 165 -19.48 -0.13 -2.33
C SER A 165 -18.87 0.08 -3.72
N ARG A 166 -17.62 -0.36 -3.93
CA ARG A 166 -16.97 -0.29 -5.23
C ARG A 166 -17.52 -1.33 -6.20
N LEU A 167 -17.72 -2.57 -5.74
CA LEU A 167 -18.32 -3.63 -6.54
C LEU A 167 -19.75 -3.25 -6.98
N ARG A 168 -20.54 -2.65 -6.08
CA ARG A 168 -21.89 -2.18 -6.40
C ARG A 168 -21.93 -1.20 -7.57
N LYS A 169 -20.95 -0.30 -7.68
CA LYS A 169 -20.89 0.66 -8.81
C LYS A 169 -20.79 -0.01 -10.16
N VAL A 170 -20.21 -1.21 -10.25
CA VAL A 170 -20.21 -2.00 -11.49
C VAL A 170 -21.55 -2.69 -11.68
N SER A 171 -22.07 -3.38 -10.65
CA SER A 171 -23.35 -4.11 -10.76
C SER A 171 -24.56 -3.21 -11.00
N GLU A 172 -24.51 -1.95 -10.54
CA GLU A 172 -25.56 -0.94 -10.72
C GLU A 172 -25.39 -0.13 -12.02
N GLY A 173 -24.33 -0.40 -12.80
CA GLY A 173 -24.08 0.23 -14.09
C GLY A 173 -23.54 1.67 -14.01
N GLU A 174 -23.09 2.13 -12.84
CA GLU A 174 -22.42 3.43 -12.70
C GLU A 174 -21.03 3.45 -13.35
N LEU A 175 -20.34 2.31 -13.35
CA LEU A 175 -19.02 2.08 -13.93
C LEU A 175 -19.03 0.83 -14.80
N ASP A 176 -18.24 0.83 -15.88
CA ASP A 176 -18.09 -0.33 -16.74
C ASP A 176 -17.15 -1.37 -16.12
N ALA A 177 -16.12 -0.90 -15.39
CA ALA A 177 -15.25 -1.76 -14.62
C ALA A 177 -14.61 -1.02 -13.43
N ILE A 178 -14.00 -1.79 -12.53
CA ILE A 178 -13.09 -1.28 -11.49
C ILE A 178 -11.81 -2.12 -11.47
N VAL A 179 -10.72 -1.50 -11.01
CA VAL A 179 -9.47 -2.21 -10.74
C VAL A 179 -9.16 -2.18 -9.24
N ILE A 180 -9.04 -3.37 -8.65
CA ILE A 180 -8.78 -3.56 -7.22
C ILE A 180 -7.66 -4.58 -6.98
N ALA A 181 -7.15 -4.68 -5.75
CA ALA A 181 -6.15 -5.70 -5.43
C ALA A 181 -6.84 -7.06 -5.34
N ARG A 182 -6.31 -8.06 -6.06
CA ARG A 182 -6.87 -9.42 -6.07
C ARG A 182 -6.90 -10.02 -4.66
N ALA A 183 -5.82 -9.87 -3.90
CA ALA A 183 -5.71 -10.30 -2.51
C ALA A 183 -6.85 -9.77 -1.60
N GLY A 184 -7.39 -8.58 -1.89
CA GLY A 184 -8.51 -8.02 -1.14
C GLY A 184 -9.80 -8.82 -1.33
N LEU A 185 -10.09 -9.22 -2.57
CA LEU A 185 -11.25 -10.05 -2.92
C LEU A 185 -11.07 -11.48 -2.44
N SER A 186 -9.87 -12.04 -2.55
CA SER A 186 -9.52 -13.39 -2.06
C SER A 186 -9.81 -13.54 -0.57
N ARG A 187 -9.29 -12.61 0.25
CA ARG A 187 -9.48 -12.63 1.70
C ARG A 187 -10.94 -12.61 2.12
N ILE A 188 -11.79 -11.85 1.42
CA ILE A 188 -13.22 -11.76 1.75
C ILE A 188 -14.09 -12.80 1.02
N GLY A 189 -13.49 -13.76 0.32
CA GLY A 189 -14.22 -14.82 -0.37
C GLY A 189 -15.02 -14.36 -1.60
N ARG A 190 -14.56 -13.31 -2.30
CA ARG A 190 -15.25 -12.69 -3.44
C ARG A 190 -14.47 -12.79 -4.76
N THR A 191 -13.67 -13.84 -4.92
CA THR A 191 -12.91 -14.07 -6.16
C THR A 191 -13.77 -14.36 -7.38
N ALA A 192 -15.01 -14.83 -7.18
CA ALA A 192 -15.97 -15.05 -8.25
C ALA A 192 -16.39 -13.78 -9.00
N GLU A 193 -16.16 -12.60 -8.41
CA GLU A 193 -16.41 -11.30 -9.04
C GLU A 193 -15.31 -10.89 -10.03
N ILE A 194 -14.14 -11.55 -9.97
CA ILE A 194 -12.99 -11.20 -10.80
C ILE A 194 -13.25 -11.65 -12.23
N THR A 195 -13.28 -10.70 -13.16
CA THR A 195 -13.39 -11.01 -14.59
C THR A 195 -12.01 -11.30 -15.20
N GLU A 196 -10.97 -10.62 -14.71
CA GLU A 196 -9.58 -10.86 -15.14
C GLU A 196 -8.60 -10.59 -13.99
N SER A 197 -7.59 -11.45 -13.82
CA SER A 197 -6.40 -11.12 -13.01
C SER A 197 -5.35 -10.53 -13.94
N LEU A 198 -4.93 -9.30 -13.67
CA LEU A 198 -4.08 -8.53 -14.57
C LEU A 198 -2.62 -8.91 -14.34
N GLU A 199 -2.00 -9.44 -15.39
CA GLU A 199 -0.62 -9.92 -15.34
C GLU A 199 0.36 -8.75 -15.16
N PRO A 200 1.53 -8.96 -14.51
CA PRO A 200 2.54 -7.90 -14.32
C PRO A 200 2.98 -7.20 -15.62
N VAL A 201 2.87 -7.88 -16.77
CA VAL A 201 3.11 -7.26 -18.07
C VAL A 201 2.06 -6.19 -18.42
N GLN A 202 0.80 -6.42 -18.07
CA GLN A 202 -0.28 -5.42 -18.22
C GLN A 202 -0.19 -4.36 -17.12
N MET A 203 -0.01 -4.79 -15.86
CA MET A 203 0.01 -3.89 -14.71
C MET A 203 0.85 -4.44 -13.56
N LEU A 204 1.98 -3.79 -13.30
CA LEU A 204 2.79 -4.05 -12.13
C LEU A 204 2.05 -3.58 -10.86
N PRO A 205 1.93 -4.44 -9.83
CA PRO A 205 1.19 -4.14 -8.62
C PRO A 205 1.89 -3.08 -7.76
N ALA A 206 1.21 -2.60 -6.73
CA ALA A 206 1.85 -1.71 -5.77
C ALA A 206 2.92 -2.49 -4.98
N PRO A 207 4.06 -1.87 -4.64
CA PRO A 207 5.02 -2.45 -3.71
C PRO A 207 4.31 -3.00 -2.47
N SER A 208 4.65 -4.23 -2.10
CA SER A 208 4.09 -5.00 -0.98
C SER A 208 2.60 -5.34 -1.08
N GLN A 209 1.97 -5.19 -2.24
CA GLN A 209 0.58 -5.59 -2.43
C GLN A 209 0.44 -7.11 -2.21
N GLY A 210 -0.60 -7.52 -1.48
CA GLY A 210 -0.82 -8.93 -1.15
C GLY A 210 -0.16 -9.36 0.17
N ALA A 211 0.92 -8.70 0.60
CA ALA A 211 1.56 -8.97 1.89
C ALA A 211 0.81 -8.31 3.06
N LEU A 212 0.83 -8.98 4.22
CA LEU A 212 0.49 -8.36 5.51
C LEU A 212 1.78 -7.98 6.24
N ALA A 213 1.68 -6.96 7.08
CA ALA A 213 2.71 -6.61 8.06
C ALA A 213 2.12 -6.81 9.46
N VAL A 214 2.79 -7.62 10.27
CA VAL A 214 2.46 -7.84 11.67
C VAL A 214 3.44 -7.02 12.51
N GLU A 215 2.94 -5.91 13.05
CA GLU A 215 3.72 -4.89 13.75
C GLU A 215 3.50 -5.00 15.26
N CYS A 216 4.57 -4.88 16.06
CA CYS A 216 4.52 -4.79 17.51
C CYS A 216 5.48 -3.70 18.02
N ARG A 217 5.51 -3.45 19.33
CA ARG A 217 6.52 -2.55 19.92
C ARG A 217 7.90 -3.18 19.81
N SER A 218 8.92 -2.35 19.53
CA SER A 218 10.32 -2.79 19.41
C SER A 218 10.93 -3.23 20.73
N ASP A 219 10.36 -2.83 21.86
CA ASP A 219 10.85 -3.13 23.21
C ASP A 219 10.24 -4.40 23.83
N ASP A 220 9.48 -5.18 23.04
CA ASP A 220 8.87 -6.46 23.46
C ASP A 220 9.53 -7.66 22.76
N PRO A 221 10.74 -8.07 23.20
CA PRO A 221 11.49 -9.16 22.55
C PRO A 221 10.75 -10.51 22.63
N GLN A 222 9.94 -10.72 23.67
CA GLN A 222 9.17 -11.96 23.83
C GLN A 222 8.06 -12.05 22.78
N LEU A 223 7.33 -10.95 22.54
CA LEU A 223 6.32 -10.93 21.49
C LEU A 223 6.96 -11.02 20.10
N ILE A 224 8.09 -10.36 19.87
CA ILE A 224 8.83 -10.46 18.60
C ILE A 224 9.19 -11.92 18.30
N GLU A 225 9.72 -12.65 19.28
CA GLU A 225 10.05 -14.08 19.12
C GLU A 225 8.81 -14.91 18.78
N VAL A 226 7.69 -14.71 19.49
CA VAL A 226 6.41 -15.39 19.21
C VAL A 226 5.93 -15.11 17.78
N LEU A 227 5.95 -13.84 17.36
CA LEU A 227 5.47 -13.44 16.05
C LEU A 227 6.37 -13.94 14.92
N SER A 228 7.68 -14.06 15.14
CA SER A 228 8.63 -14.51 14.11
C SER A 228 8.31 -15.91 13.56
N GLY A 229 7.59 -16.74 14.31
CA GLY A 229 7.08 -18.03 13.83
C GLY A 229 6.01 -17.93 12.72
N LEU A 230 5.46 -16.74 12.47
CA LEU A 230 4.52 -16.47 11.38
C LEU A 230 5.20 -15.90 10.13
N ASP A 231 6.52 -15.68 10.19
CA ASP A 231 7.27 -15.04 9.12
C ASP A 231 7.54 -15.99 7.96
N ASP A 232 7.39 -15.48 6.73
CA ASP A 232 7.72 -16.19 5.50
C ASP A 232 8.94 -15.54 4.85
N ALA A 233 10.05 -16.30 4.78
CA ALA A 233 11.34 -15.78 4.32
C ALA A 233 11.29 -15.28 2.86
N ALA A 234 10.58 -16.00 1.98
CA ALA A 234 10.43 -15.62 0.58
C ALA A 234 9.62 -14.32 0.43
N THR A 235 8.49 -14.20 1.14
CA THR A 235 7.69 -12.97 1.15
C THR A 235 8.47 -11.81 1.76
N ARG A 236 9.25 -12.04 2.83
CA ARG A 236 10.11 -11.02 3.44
C ARG A 236 11.15 -10.51 2.46
N ALA A 237 11.87 -11.38 1.78
CA ALA A 237 12.87 -10.99 0.77
C ALA A 237 12.23 -10.17 -0.36
N ALA A 238 11.11 -10.66 -0.91
CA ALA A 238 10.36 -9.95 -1.95
C ALA A 238 9.93 -8.55 -1.51
N VAL A 239 9.27 -8.45 -0.36
CA VAL A 239 8.78 -7.17 0.15
C VAL A 239 9.92 -6.23 0.50
N LEU A 240 11.03 -6.74 1.05
CA LEU A 240 12.20 -5.93 1.36
C LEU A 240 12.80 -5.30 0.09
N ALA A 241 12.88 -6.04 -1.01
CA ALA A 241 13.36 -5.51 -2.28
C ALA A 241 12.44 -4.43 -2.84
N GLU A 242 11.13 -4.71 -2.89
CA GLU A 242 10.11 -3.76 -3.38
C GLU A 242 10.08 -2.46 -2.55
N ARG A 243 10.17 -2.56 -1.22
CA ARG A 243 10.15 -1.41 -0.31
C ARG A 243 11.46 -0.62 -0.35
N SER A 244 12.59 -1.29 -0.52
CA SER A 244 13.89 -0.62 -0.68
C SER A 244 13.92 0.18 -1.98
N LEU A 245 13.37 -0.37 -3.06
CA LEU A 245 13.17 0.34 -4.32
C LEU A 245 12.29 1.59 -4.12
N LEU A 246 11.14 1.44 -3.48
CA LEU A 246 10.22 2.56 -3.25
C LEU A 246 10.86 3.65 -2.38
N GLY A 247 11.62 3.27 -1.36
CA GLY A 247 12.35 4.20 -0.49
C GLY A 247 13.44 4.97 -1.23
N GLU A 248 14.24 4.30 -2.06
CA GLU A 248 15.35 4.90 -2.82
C GLU A 248 14.86 5.86 -3.92
N LEU A 249 13.69 5.59 -4.52
CA LEU A 249 13.10 6.49 -5.52
C LEU A 249 12.66 7.85 -4.91
N GLU A 250 12.62 7.97 -3.58
CA GLU A 250 12.14 9.14 -2.81
C GLU A 250 10.78 9.67 -3.29
N ALA A 251 10.05 8.83 -4.01
CA ALA A 251 8.83 9.21 -4.65
C ALA A 251 7.75 9.24 -3.57
N GLY A 252 7.04 10.37 -3.45
CA GLY A 252 5.91 10.48 -2.53
C GLY A 252 4.92 9.34 -2.72
N CYS A 253 4.11 9.02 -1.71
CA CYS A 253 3.19 7.86 -1.73
C CYS A 253 2.14 7.91 -2.87
N THR A 254 2.04 9.02 -3.61
CA THR A 254 1.18 9.25 -4.77
C THR A 254 1.87 8.97 -6.11
N ALA A 255 3.16 8.65 -6.11
CA ALA A 255 3.90 8.35 -7.32
C ALA A 255 3.36 7.10 -8.04
N PRO A 256 3.21 7.13 -9.37
CA PRO A 256 2.74 6.00 -10.18
C PRO A 256 3.83 4.93 -10.36
N ILE A 257 4.26 4.32 -9.25
CA ILE A 257 5.30 3.28 -9.20
C ILE A 257 4.66 1.92 -8.97
N GLY A 258 5.01 0.95 -9.81
CA GLY A 258 4.70 -0.47 -9.60
C GLY A 258 5.96 -1.28 -9.36
N ALA A 259 5.88 -2.28 -8.49
CA ALA A 259 6.95 -3.24 -8.28
C ALA A 259 6.41 -4.60 -7.85
N ILE A 260 7.04 -5.66 -8.33
CA ILE A 260 6.81 -7.03 -7.87
C ILE A 260 8.15 -7.75 -7.76
N ALA A 261 8.40 -8.34 -6.61
CA ALA A 261 9.49 -9.27 -6.39
C ALA A 261 8.95 -10.65 -6.04
N GLU A 262 9.62 -11.67 -6.55
CA GLU A 262 9.26 -13.08 -6.39
C GLU A 262 10.54 -13.89 -6.21
N VAL A 263 10.57 -14.78 -5.21
CA VAL A 263 11.62 -15.80 -5.10
C VAL A 263 11.23 -16.95 -6.00
N VAL A 264 12.10 -17.29 -6.95
CA VAL A 264 11.91 -18.33 -7.96
C VAL A 264 13.07 -19.31 -7.92
N GLU A 265 12.85 -20.52 -8.42
CA GLU A 265 13.92 -21.49 -8.63
C GLU A 265 14.64 -21.20 -9.96
N SER A 266 15.96 -21.09 -9.90
CA SER A 266 16.85 -20.90 -11.06
C SER A 266 17.89 -22.02 -11.12
N ILE A 267 18.53 -22.16 -12.28
CA ILE A 267 19.52 -23.22 -12.54
C ILE A 267 20.84 -22.57 -12.98
N ASP A 268 21.95 -22.93 -12.34
CA ASP A 268 23.28 -22.44 -12.70
C ASP A 268 23.87 -23.18 -13.92
N GLU A 269 25.05 -22.75 -14.37
CA GLU A 269 25.75 -23.36 -15.52
C GLU A 269 26.11 -24.84 -15.28
N ASP A 270 26.23 -25.26 -14.02
CA ASP A 270 26.51 -26.64 -13.60
C ASP A 270 25.23 -27.49 -13.43
N GLY A 271 24.05 -26.90 -13.66
CA GLY A 271 22.76 -27.58 -13.52
C GLY A 271 22.22 -27.66 -12.10
N ARG A 272 22.75 -26.89 -11.14
CA ARG A 272 22.28 -26.86 -9.75
C ARG A 272 21.13 -25.89 -9.60
N ILE A 273 20.11 -26.33 -8.85
CA ILE A 273 18.95 -25.50 -8.51
C ILE A 273 19.32 -24.60 -7.32
N PHE A 274 19.01 -23.32 -7.43
CA PHE A 274 19.13 -22.35 -6.35
C PHE A 274 17.94 -21.38 -6.36
N GLU A 275 17.70 -20.71 -5.22
CA GLU A 275 16.67 -19.67 -5.13
C GLU A 275 17.22 -18.33 -5.64
N GLU A 276 16.46 -17.67 -6.49
CA GLU A 276 16.77 -16.37 -7.05
C GLU A 276 15.60 -15.41 -6.81
N LEU A 277 15.91 -14.18 -6.39
CA LEU A 277 14.93 -13.12 -6.27
C LEU A 277 14.84 -12.36 -7.59
N SER A 278 13.70 -12.45 -8.27
CA SER A 278 13.38 -11.63 -9.44
C SER A 278 12.60 -10.40 -9.00
N LEU A 279 13.12 -9.21 -9.26
CA LEU A 279 12.44 -7.94 -9.01
C LEU A 279 12.18 -7.22 -10.34
N ARG A 280 10.92 -6.81 -10.56
CA ARG A 280 10.48 -6.02 -11.70
C ARG A 280 9.84 -4.73 -11.20
N ALA A 281 10.12 -3.62 -11.86
CA ALA A 281 9.60 -2.31 -11.48
C ALA A 281 9.20 -1.45 -12.67
N CYS A 282 8.33 -0.49 -12.39
CA CYS A 282 7.80 0.45 -13.36
C CYS A 282 7.62 1.83 -12.72
N ALA A 283 8.02 2.88 -13.44
CA ALA A 283 7.64 4.26 -13.18
C ALA A 283 6.94 4.81 -14.42
N ALA A 284 5.72 5.30 -14.27
CA ALA A 284 4.92 5.81 -15.39
C ALA A 284 4.64 7.32 -15.24
N ALA A 285 4.44 8.05 -16.33
CA ALA A 285 3.85 9.38 -16.26
C ALA A 285 2.38 9.28 -15.78
N ILE A 286 1.86 10.27 -15.04
CA ILE A 286 0.48 10.22 -14.51
C ILE A 286 -0.57 10.12 -15.63
N ASP A 287 -0.31 10.79 -16.75
CA ASP A 287 -1.14 10.75 -17.95
C ASP A 287 -0.96 9.46 -18.78
N GLY A 288 0.02 8.62 -18.43
CA GLY A 288 0.37 7.40 -19.14
C GLY A 288 1.12 7.61 -20.45
N SER A 289 1.62 8.83 -20.72
CA SER A 289 2.34 9.17 -21.96
C SER A 289 3.67 8.44 -22.13
N ASP A 290 4.32 8.09 -21.00
CA ASP A 290 5.58 7.36 -20.98
C ASP A 290 5.63 6.40 -19.78
N THR A 291 6.42 5.34 -19.91
CA THR A 291 6.57 4.30 -18.89
C THR A 291 7.96 3.69 -18.96
N LEU A 292 8.73 3.83 -17.88
CA LEU A 292 9.99 3.13 -17.69
C LEU A 292 9.74 1.80 -16.99
N ARG A 293 10.32 0.73 -17.52
CA ARG A 293 10.31 -0.60 -16.91
C ARG A 293 11.73 -1.13 -16.84
N ALA A 294 12.07 -1.73 -15.71
CA ALA A 294 13.36 -2.35 -15.49
C ALA A 294 13.18 -3.62 -14.64
N SER A 295 14.17 -4.50 -14.69
CA SER A 295 14.17 -5.74 -13.90
C SER A 295 15.59 -6.13 -13.49
N ILE A 296 15.71 -6.71 -12.31
CA ILE A 296 16.96 -7.25 -11.78
C ILE A 296 16.71 -8.62 -11.14
N VAL A 297 17.73 -9.47 -11.15
CA VAL A 297 17.74 -10.75 -10.45
C VAL A 297 18.96 -10.84 -9.54
N GLY A 298 18.87 -11.62 -8.47
CA GLY A 298 20.01 -11.87 -7.58
C GLY A 298 19.63 -12.73 -6.39
N ALA A 299 20.55 -12.87 -5.43
CA ALA A 299 20.31 -13.71 -4.26
C ALA A 299 19.24 -13.09 -3.33
N PRO A 300 18.35 -13.87 -2.71
CA PRO A 300 17.36 -13.35 -1.77
C PRO A 300 17.94 -12.57 -0.59
N GLU A 301 19.15 -12.91 -0.12
CA GLU A 301 19.87 -12.16 0.91
C GLU A 301 20.22 -10.71 0.51
N ASP A 302 20.36 -10.44 -0.79
CA ASP A 302 20.69 -9.13 -1.35
C ASP A 302 19.45 -8.28 -1.66
N ALA A 303 18.25 -8.75 -1.27
CA ALA A 303 16.96 -8.12 -1.59
C ALA A 303 16.96 -6.59 -1.48
N ALA A 304 17.45 -6.05 -0.36
CA ALA A 304 17.46 -4.61 -0.14
C ALA A 304 18.37 -3.85 -1.13
N GLU A 305 19.54 -4.42 -1.46
CA GLU A 305 20.46 -3.80 -2.43
C GLU A 305 19.95 -3.95 -3.86
N LEU A 306 19.34 -5.09 -4.21
CA LEU A 306 18.66 -5.27 -5.51
C LEU A 306 17.59 -4.19 -5.71
N GLY A 307 16.79 -3.92 -4.67
CA GLY A 307 15.79 -2.86 -4.66
C GLY A 307 16.39 -1.47 -4.92
N ARG A 308 17.45 -1.11 -4.19
CA ARG A 308 18.14 0.19 -4.37
C ARG A 308 18.81 0.30 -5.73
N THR A 309 19.43 -0.77 -6.22
CA THR A 309 20.11 -0.80 -7.51
C THR A 309 19.12 -0.56 -8.65
N LEU A 310 17.99 -1.27 -8.65
CA LEU A 310 16.96 -1.09 -9.66
C LEU A 310 16.30 0.29 -9.61
N ALA A 311 16.16 0.87 -8.41
CA ALA A 311 15.70 2.26 -8.27
C ALA A 311 16.68 3.26 -8.91
N ARG A 312 17.99 3.11 -8.69
CA ARG A 312 19.01 3.97 -9.32
C ARG A 312 19.00 3.82 -10.84
N GLU A 313 18.86 2.61 -11.36
CA GLU A 313 18.71 2.38 -12.80
C GLU A 313 17.49 3.12 -13.37
N LEU A 314 16.33 3.04 -12.70
CA LEU A 314 15.14 3.81 -13.11
C LEU A 314 15.38 5.32 -13.07
N LEU A 315 16.10 5.83 -12.06
CA LEU A 315 16.45 7.25 -11.97
C LEU A 315 17.38 7.68 -13.11
N ASP A 316 18.37 6.87 -13.47
CA ASP A 316 19.28 7.10 -14.59
C ASP A 316 18.54 7.08 -15.93
N LEU A 317 17.49 6.26 -16.05
CA LEU A 317 16.57 6.23 -17.20
C LEU A 317 15.60 7.43 -17.23
N GLY A 318 15.61 8.31 -16.23
CA GLY A 318 14.81 9.53 -16.20
C GLY A 318 13.53 9.46 -15.37
N ALA A 319 13.37 8.46 -14.50
CA ALA A 319 12.17 8.33 -13.65
C ALA A 319 11.87 9.60 -12.84
N ARG A 320 12.89 10.36 -12.42
CA ARG A 320 12.70 11.60 -11.67
C ARG A 320 11.84 12.62 -12.44
N ALA A 321 12.12 12.81 -13.73
CA ALA A 321 11.37 13.74 -14.57
C ALA A 321 9.91 13.28 -14.79
N LEU A 322 9.72 11.96 -14.97
CA LEU A 322 8.39 11.36 -15.12
C LEU A 322 7.53 11.48 -13.86
N LEU A 323 8.17 11.37 -12.69
CA LEU A 323 7.48 11.44 -11.39
C LEU A 323 7.21 12.89 -10.96
N SER A 324 8.02 13.87 -11.38
CA SER A 324 7.86 15.29 -11.03
C SER A 324 6.82 16.04 -11.86
N ALA A 325 6.52 15.58 -13.07
CA ALA A 325 5.42 16.14 -13.88
C ALA A 325 4.03 15.99 -13.20
N ALA A 326 3.98 15.30 -12.06
CA ALA A 326 2.82 15.19 -11.18
C ALA A 326 2.50 16.44 -10.35
N ASP A 327 3.46 17.37 -10.19
CA ASP A 327 3.35 18.52 -9.28
C ASP A 327 3.11 19.86 -9.99
N GLU A 328 3.03 19.91 -11.33
CA GLU A 328 2.65 21.13 -12.02
C GLU A 328 1.12 21.31 -12.00
N PRO A 329 0.59 22.39 -11.39
CA PRO A 329 -0.83 22.71 -11.51
C PRO A 329 -1.16 23.00 -12.98
N GLU A 330 -2.30 22.49 -13.46
CA GLU A 330 -2.82 22.85 -14.77
C GLU A 330 -2.85 24.39 -14.93
N PRO A 331 -2.44 24.94 -16.07
CA PRO A 331 -2.58 26.37 -16.31
C PRO A 331 -4.07 26.72 -16.30
N GLU A 332 -4.44 27.69 -15.46
CA GLU A 332 -5.81 28.23 -15.43
C GLU A 332 -6.24 28.61 -16.85
N ASP A 333 -7.37 28.05 -17.29
CA ASP A 333 -8.01 28.30 -18.57
C ASP A 333 -8.14 29.82 -18.80
N GLY A 334 -7.38 30.31 -19.79
CA GLY A 334 -7.31 31.69 -20.19
C GLY A 334 -8.64 32.14 -20.81
N SER A 335 -9.55 32.61 -19.97
CA SER A 335 -10.69 33.40 -20.42
C SER A 335 -10.24 34.86 -20.65
N PRO A 336 -10.58 35.48 -21.80
CA PRO A 336 -10.02 36.76 -22.19
C PRO A 336 -10.69 37.91 -21.43
N THR A 337 -9.96 38.52 -20.51
CA THR A 337 -10.42 39.76 -19.87
C THR A 337 -10.45 40.87 -20.92
N GLN A 338 -11.65 41.29 -21.28
CA GLN A 338 -11.90 42.47 -22.11
C GLN A 338 -11.23 43.70 -21.47
N ALA A 339 -10.29 44.30 -22.20
CA ALA A 339 -9.71 45.58 -21.87
C ALA A 339 -10.79 46.68 -21.97
N VAL A 340 -11.14 47.26 -20.84
CA VAL A 340 -11.91 48.51 -20.79
C VAL A 340 -10.91 49.66 -20.61
N ASN A 341 -10.74 50.43 -21.67
CA ASN A 341 -9.96 51.68 -21.69
C ASN A 341 -10.51 52.70 -20.70
N ALA A 342 -9.64 53.29 -19.89
CA ALA A 342 -9.83 54.64 -19.34
C ALA A 342 -8.46 55.35 -19.25
N PRO A 343 -8.37 56.65 -19.56
CA PRO A 343 -7.14 57.27 -20.05
C PRO A 343 -6.23 57.79 -18.93
N ALA A 344 -4.94 57.84 -19.26
CA ALA A 344 -3.87 58.41 -18.48
C ALA A 344 -4.11 59.89 -18.10
N GLN A 345 -3.87 60.22 -16.84
CA GLN A 345 -3.56 61.58 -16.43
C GLN A 345 -2.12 61.63 -15.91
N ASP A 346 -1.36 62.37 -16.70
CA ASP A 346 0.03 62.77 -16.58
C ASP A 346 0.18 63.77 -15.42
N PHE A 347 1.13 63.52 -14.52
CA PHE A 347 1.62 64.53 -13.57
C PHE A 347 3.14 64.53 -13.57
N THR A 348 3.71 65.22 -14.54
CA THR A 348 4.98 65.92 -14.38
C THR A 348 4.78 67.13 -13.46
N ASN A 349 5.49 67.23 -12.32
CA ASN A 349 6.34 68.40 -12.05
C ASN A 349 7.23 68.30 -10.79
N THR A 350 8.51 68.60 -11.04
CA THR A 350 9.57 69.31 -10.31
C THR A 350 9.37 69.86 -8.86
N SER A 351 10.45 69.73 -8.06
CA SER A 351 10.84 70.42 -6.80
C SER A 351 10.89 71.97 -6.88
N PRO A 352 11.35 72.75 -5.85
CA PRO A 352 11.19 72.77 -4.37
C PRO A 352 10.87 74.20 -3.79
N MET A 353 10.88 74.37 -2.45
CA MET A 353 10.91 75.64 -1.66
C MET A 353 9.58 76.46 -1.62
N GLU A 354 9.19 77.25 -0.61
CA GLU A 354 9.70 77.69 0.70
C GLU A 354 8.55 78.39 1.47
N ASN A 355 8.65 78.41 2.81
CA ASN A 355 8.25 79.45 3.79
C ASN A 355 6.80 79.89 4.09
N ASN A 356 6.48 79.72 5.40
CA ASN A 356 5.98 80.71 6.38
C ASN A 356 4.77 81.59 6.03
N ARG A 357 3.62 81.33 6.69
CA ARG A 357 3.17 82.04 7.90
C ARG A 357 1.88 81.43 8.46
#